data_AF-A0A916GVD7-F1
#
_entry.id   AF-A0A916GVD7-F1
#
_cell.length_a   1.000
_cell.length_b   1.000
_cell.length_c   1.000
_cell.angle_alpha   90.00
_cell.angle_beta   90.00
_cell.angle_gamma   90.00
#
_symmetry.space_group_name_H-M   'P 1'
#
loop_
_entity.id
_entity.type
_entity.pdbx_description
1 polymer ?
#
loop_
_entity_poly.entity_id
_entity_poly.type
_entity_poly.pdbx_seq_one_letter_code
_entity_poly.pdbx_strand_id
1 'polypeptide(L)'
;MNSGKRTKLKLAGNEPSAAGEAGDAKFFSRDLSWLEFNRRVLAQSADARVPLLERVKFLGIFSSNLDEFFMKRVGLLRRQLHSGGDQALPSGHTARELLSEVRAAVVSLQDEQFRIYS
;
A
#
# COMPACT_ATOMS: atom_id res chain seq x y z
N MET A 1 -26.73 -45.18 -57.86
CA MET A 1 -26.41 -43.76 -58.09
C MET A 1 -25.67 -43.19 -56.89
N ASN A 2 -24.53 -42.54 -57.15
CA ASN A 2 -23.78 -41.52 -56.39
C ASN A 2 -23.99 -41.44 -54.86
N SER A 3 -22.98 -41.80 -54.06
CA SER A 3 -21.83 -40.96 -53.64
C SER A 3 -22.15 -40.03 -52.48
N GLY A 4 -21.35 -40.13 -51.41
CA GLY A 4 -21.24 -39.03 -50.44
C GLY A 4 -20.86 -39.41 -49.02
N LYS A 5 -19.67 -39.98 -48.80
CA LYS A 5 -18.99 -39.85 -47.49
C LYS A 5 -18.68 -38.36 -47.27
N ARG A 6 -19.25 -37.72 -46.25
CA ARG A 6 -18.71 -36.47 -45.66
C ARG A 6 -18.93 -36.41 -44.15
N THR A 7 -17.91 -36.89 -43.45
CA THR A 7 -17.22 -36.22 -42.33
C THR A 7 -18.04 -35.49 -41.25
N LYS A 8 -17.93 -36.02 -40.02
CA LYS A 8 -18.18 -35.30 -38.77
C LYS A 8 -17.39 -33.98 -38.76
N LEU A 9 -18.07 -32.85 -38.62
CA LEU A 9 -17.45 -31.57 -38.26
C LEU A 9 -17.96 -31.16 -36.88
N LYS A 10 -17.12 -31.37 -35.86
CA LYS A 10 -17.25 -30.71 -34.57
C LYS A 10 -17.01 -29.22 -34.81
N LEU A 11 -18.04 -28.39 -34.70
CA LEU A 11 -17.88 -26.96 -34.49
C LEU A 11 -17.52 -26.77 -33.01
N ALA A 12 -16.22 -26.89 -32.71
CA ALA A 12 -15.67 -26.32 -31.50
C ALA A 12 -15.75 -24.80 -31.67
N GLY A 13 -16.72 -24.17 -31.02
CA GLY A 13 -16.74 -22.72 -30.83
C GLY A 13 -15.56 -22.37 -29.95
N ASN A 14 -14.42 -22.07 -30.57
CA ASN A 14 -13.28 -21.44 -29.93
C ASN A 14 -13.59 -19.95 -29.82
N GLU A 15 -14.44 -19.60 -28.85
CA GLU A 15 -14.46 -18.24 -28.34
C GLU A 15 -13.07 -17.98 -27.75
N PRO A 16 -12.31 -16.96 -28.21
CA PRO A 16 -11.18 -16.50 -27.45
C PRO A 16 -11.78 -15.90 -26.17
N SER A 17 -11.82 -16.72 -25.10
CA SER A 17 -12.01 -16.21 -23.76
C SER A 17 -10.82 -15.28 -23.55
N ALA A 18 -11.07 -13.98 -23.72
CA ALA A 18 -10.20 -12.91 -23.29
C ALA A 18 -10.22 -12.87 -21.75
N ALA A 19 -9.82 -13.99 -21.13
CA ALA A 19 -9.04 -13.94 -19.92
C ALA A 19 -7.73 -13.28 -20.32
N GLY A 20 -7.77 -11.94 -20.43
CA GLY A 20 -6.56 -11.17 -20.29
C GLY A 20 -5.96 -11.63 -18.98
N GLU A 21 -4.79 -12.26 -19.06
CA GLU A 21 -3.96 -12.50 -17.90
C GLU A 21 -3.80 -11.16 -17.21
N ALA A 22 -4.61 -10.92 -16.19
CA ALA A 22 -4.37 -9.88 -15.22
C ALA A 22 -3.11 -10.34 -14.50
N GLY A 23 -1.96 -10.05 -15.11
CA GLY A 23 -0.67 -10.28 -14.51
C GLY A 23 -0.76 -9.76 -13.08
N ASP A 24 -0.35 -10.61 -12.15
CA ASP A 24 -0.42 -10.55 -10.69
C ASP A 24 0.04 -9.18 -10.14
N ALA A 25 -0.76 -8.14 -10.39
CA ALA A 25 -0.46 -6.77 -10.06
C ALA A 25 -0.76 -6.60 -8.58
N LYS A 26 0.14 -7.12 -7.74
CA LYS A 26 0.20 -6.79 -6.33
C LYS A 26 0.39 -5.28 -6.22
N PHE A 27 -0.70 -4.56 -6.03
CA PHE A 27 -0.64 -3.13 -5.77
C PHE A 27 0.11 -2.91 -4.45
N PHE A 28 1.07 -1.99 -4.45
CA PHE A 28 1.74 -1.60 -3.21
C PHE A 28 0.72 -1.04 -2.21
N SER A 29 0.91 -1.35 -0.92
CA SER A 29 0.07 -0.78 0.13
C SER A 29 0.19 0.74 0.11
N ARG A 30 -0.93 1.43 -0.16
CA ARG A 30 -1.00 2.89 -0.14
C ARG A 30 -0.56 3.45 1.20
N ASP A 31 -0.87 2.76 2.29
CA ASP A 31 -0.57 3.20 3.64
C ASP A 31 0.93 3.13 3.94
N LEU A 32 1.60 2.06 3.50
CA LEU A 32 3.06 1.93 3.62
C LEU A 32 3.79 2.91 2.69
N SER A 33 3.31 3.07 1.45
CA SER A 33 3.84 4.08 0.53
C SER A 33 3.69 5.50 1.06
N TRP A 34 2.62 5.79 1.79
CA TRP A 34 2.42 7.07 2.45
C TRP A 34 3.43 7.27 3.59
N LEU A 35 3.69 6.24 4.40
CA LEU A 35 4.73 6.30 5.44
C LEU A 35 6.13 6.49 4.84
N GLU A 36 6.43 5.87 3.69
CA GLU A 36 7.68 6.12 2.95
C GLU A 36 7.79 7.55 2.45
N PHE A 37 6.69 8.13 2.00
CA PHE A 37 6.67 9.55 1.69
C PHE A 37 7.00 10.39 2.93
N ASN A 38 6.38 10.11 4.08
CA ASN A 38 6.64 10.86 5.30
C ASN A 38 8.09 10.66 5.81
N ARG A 39 8.71 9.51 5.58
CA ARG A 39 10.15 9.28 5.84
C ARG A 39 11.03 10.27 5.07
N ARG A 40 10.71 10.53 3.80
CA ARG A 40 11.47 11.50 2.99
C ARG A 40 11.32 12.93 3.51
N VAL A 41 10.17 13.26 4.10
CA VAL A 41 9.97 14.54 4.82
C VAL A 41 10.88 14.60 6.06
N LEU A 42 10.91 13.53 6.87
CA LEU A 42 11.81 13.44 8.03
C LEU A 42 13.27 13.56 7.62
N ALA A 43 13.69 12.93 6.52
CA ALA A 43 15.06 13.00 6.02
C ALA A 43 15.52 14.45 5.72
N GLN A 44 14.61 15.36 5.33
CA GLN A 44 14.97 16.78 5.16
C GLN A 44 15.38 17.45 6.48
N SER A 45 14.87 16.97 7.61
CA SER A 45 15.27 17.48 8.93
C SER A 45 16.63 16.97 9.40
N ALA A 46 17.13 15.86 8.85
CA ALA A 46 18.44 15.31 9.14
C ALA A 46 19.57 15.88 8.25
N ASP A 47 19.23 16.48 7.11
CA ASP A 47 20.22 16.97 6.14
C ASP A 47 20.88 18.28 6.59
N ALA A 48 22.20 18.24 6.81
CA ALA A 48 22.99 19.40 7.22
C ALA A 48 23.06 20.53 6.18
N ARG A 49 22.70 20.24 4.91
CA ARG A 49 22.63 21.24 3.83
C ARG A 49 21.35 22.09 3.92
N VAL A 50 20.35 21.63 4.67
CA VAL A 50 19.10 22.36 4.91
C VAL A 50 19.33 23.35 6.07
N PRO A 51 18.96 24.64 5.92
CA PRO A 51 19.09 25.61 6.99
C PRO A 51 18.42 25.16 8.29
N LEU A 52 19.04 25.46 9.44
CA LEU A 52 18.62 24.93 10.74
C LEU A 52 17.13 25.16 11.03
N LEU A 53 16.60 26.35 10.74
CA LEU A 53 15.18 26.64 10.94
C LEU A 53 14.27 25.80 10.05
N GLU A 54 14.66 25.55 8.80
CA GLU A 54 13.89 24.70 7.88
C GLU A 54 13.89 23.24 8.34
N ARG A 55 14.99 22.75 8.93
CA ARG A 55 15.03 21.41 9.54
C ARG A 55 14.01 21.27 10.66
N VAL A 56 13.88 22.27 11.51
CA VAL A 56 12.86 22.30 12.58
C VAL A 56 11.45 22.33 12.00
N LYS A 57 11.22 23.09 10.92
CA LYS A 57 9.92 23.08 10.22
C LYS A 57 9.59 21.71 9.65
N PHE A 58 10.56 21.01 9.03
CA PHE A 58 10.36 19.66 8.52
C PHE A 58 10.01 18.65 9.62
N LEU A 59 10.58 18.78 10.82
CA LEU A 59 10.16 17.98 11.99
C LEU A 59 8.68 18.23 12.35
N GLY A 60 8.26 19.49 12.38
CA GLY A 60 6.86 19.86 12.64
C GLY A 60 5.91 19.33 11.56
N ILE A 61 6.30 19.43 10.29
CA ILE A 61 5.52 18.91 9.15
C ILE A 61 5.41 17.37 9.25
N PHE A 62 6.52 16.68 9.51
CA PHE A 62 6.53 15.23 9.69
C PHE A 62 5.56 14.77 10.78
N SER A 63 5.58 15.42 11.96
CA SER A 63 4.70 15.09 13.08
C SER A 63 3.22 15.35 12.75
N SER A 64 2.91 16.51 12.18
CA SER A 64 1.54 16.87 11.80
C SER A 64 0.96 15.89 10.77
N ASN A 65 1.76 15.54 9.75
CA ASN A 65 1.38 14.54 8.76
C ASN A 65 1.11 13.18 9.44
N LEU A 66 1.98 12.76 10.35
CA LEU A 66 1.85 11.48 11.04
C LEU A 66 0.55 11.43 11.86
N ASP A 67 0.22 12.50 12.60
CA ASP A 67 -1.03 12.61 13.33
C ASP A 67 -2.26 12.47 12.41
N GLU A 68 -2.24 13.16 11.26
CA GLU A 68 -3.31 13.04 10.25
C GLU A 68 -3.46 11.61 9.74
N PHE A 69 -2.35 10.93 9.47
CA PHE A 69 -2.35 9.53 9.07
C PHE A 69 -2.98 8.62 10.13
N PHE A 70 -2.67 8.82 11.41
CA PHE A 70 -3.27 8.06 12.51
C PHE A 70 -4.78 8.27 12.60
N MET A 71 -5.23 9.53 12.57
CA MET A 71 -6.66 9.86 12.65
C MET A 71 -7.45 9.24 11.51
N LYS A 72 -6.93 9.29 10.28
CA LYS A 72 -7.66 8.83 9.08
C LYS A 72 -7.47 7.34 8.83
N ARG A 73 -6.24 6.86 8.77
CA ARG A 73 -5.90 5.52 8.24
C ARG A 73 -5.93 4.46 9.33
N VAL A 74 -5.24 4.68 10.45
CA VAL A 74 -5.27 3.72 11.58
C VAL A 74 -6.67 3.62 12.18
N GLY A 75 -7.38 4.75 12.29
CA GLY A 75 -8.80 4.77 12.69
C GLY A 75 -9.70 3.93 11.77
N LEU A 76 -9.50 4.01 10.44
CA LEU A 76 -10.26 3.21 9.48
C LEU A 76 -9.97 1.70 9.62
N LEU A 77 -8.69 1.32 9.65
CA LEU A 77 -8.28 -0.09 9.78
C LEU A 77 -8.79 -0.71 11.08
N ARG A 78 -8.74 0.03 12.19
CA ARG A 78 -9.31 -0.42 13.46
C ARG A 78 -10.81 -0.62 13.37
N ARG A 79 -11.57 0.33 12.79
CA ARG A 79 -13.02 0.16 12.63
C ARG A 79 -13.37 -1.08 11.81
N GLN A 80 -12.64 -1.35 10.73
CA GLN A 80 -12.83 -2.53 9.90
C GLN A 80 -12.66 -3.84 10.68
N LEU A 81 -11.61 -3.92 11.52
CA LEU A 81 -11.42 -5.07 12.41
C LEU A 81 -12.53 -5.21 13.45
N HIS A 82 -13.02 -4.11 14.03
CA HIS A 82 -14.10 -4.14 15.03
C HIS A 82 -15.45 -4.53 14.42
N SER A 83 -15.67 -4.26 13.14
CA SER A 83 -16.85 -4.73 12.40
C SER A 83 -16.76 -6.20 11.97
N GLY A 84 -15.76 -6.96 12.45
CA GLY A 84 -15.54 -8.36 12.08
C GLY A 84 -14.92 -8.56 10.69
N GLY A 85 -14.40 -7.49 10.07
CA GLY A 85 -13.74 -7.55 8.77
C GLY A 85 -12.24 -7.72 8.91
N ASP A 86 -11.71 -8.88 8.51
CA ASP A 86 -10.26 -9.10 8.34
C ASP A 86 -9.96 -9.68 6.94
N GLN A 87 -10.74 -9.24 5.95
CA GLN A 87 -10.55 -9.63 4.56
C GLN A 87 -9.31 -8.95 3.95
N ALA A 88 -8.72 -9.61 2.95
CA ALA A 88 -7.59 -9.07 2.20
C ALA A 88 -7.95 -7.74 1.54
N LEU A 89 -7.08 -6.75 1.74
CA LEU A 89 -7.12 -5.45 1.09
C LEU A 89 -6.59 -5.56 -0.35
N PRO A 90 -6.80 -4.55 -1.21
CA PRO A 90 -6.23 -4.53 -2.57
C PRO A 90 -4.71 -4.67 -2.63
N SER A 91 -4.01 -4.40 -1.51
CA SER A 91 -2.57 -4.60 -1.37
C SER A 91 -2.16 -6.04 -1.06
N GLY A 92 -3.11 -6.97 -0.95
CA GLY A 92 -2.88 -8.36 -0.55
C GLY A 92 -2.75 -8.60 0.97
N HIS A 93 -2.74 -7.54 1.79
CA HIS A 93 -2.63 -7.64 3.25
C HIS A 93 -4.01 -7.69 3.89
N THR A 94 -4.18 -8.44 4.97
CA THR A 94 -5.32 -8.26 5.88
C THR A 94 -5.21 -6.93 6.64
N ALA A 95 -6.30 -6.47 7.25
CA ALA A 95 -6.27 -5.24 8.05
C ALA A 95 -5.34 -5.39 9.27
N ARG A 96 -5.28 -6.60 9.86
CA ARG A 96 -4.39 -6.93 10.96
C ARG A 96 -2.91 -6.92 10.58
N GLU A 97 -2.56 -7.56 9.47
CA GLU A 97 -1.19 -7.57 8.96
C GLU A 97 -0.73 -6.14 8.64
N LEU A 98 -1.57 -5.38 7.95
CA LEU A 98 -1.25 -4.00 7.60
C LEU A 98 -1.06 -3.11 8.84
N LEU A 99 -1.89 -3.27 9.89
CA LEU A 99 -1.68 -2.56 11.15
C LEU A 99 -0.36 -2.93 11.84
N SER A 100 0.04 -4.20 11.77
CA SER A 100 1.32 -4.67 12.32
C SER A 100 2.49 -4.03 11.59
N GLU A 101 2.46 -4.00 10.25
CA GLU A 101 3.51 -3.37 9.43
C GLU A 101 3.55 -1.86 9.60
N VAL A 102 2.40 -1.20 9.62
CA VAL A 102 2.29 0.24 9.93
C VAL A 102 2.90 0.54 11.29
N ARG A 103 2.62 -0.27 12.32
CA ARG A 103 3.21 -0.08 13.65
C ARG A 103 4.74 -0.18 13.60
N ALA A 104 5.28 -1.21 12.94
CA ALA A 104 6.72 -1.39 12.83
C ALA A 104 7.40 -0.20 12.12
N ALA A 105 6.81 0.26 11.01
CA ALA A 105 7.31 1.41 10.26
C ALA A 105 7.26 2.71 11.10
N VAL A 106 6.16 2.95 11.83
CA VAL A 106 6.02 4.16 12.67
C VAL A 106 7.03 4.16 13.82
N VAL A 107 7.23 3.04 14.51
CA VAL A 107 8.23 2.96 15.59
C VAL A 107 9.62 3.29 15.06
N SER A 108 10.01 2.72 13.91
CA SER A 108 11.29 3.03 13.27
C SER A 108 11.44 4.52 12.92
N LEU A 109 10.36 5.17 12.45
CA LEU A 109 10.36 6.59 12.12
C LEU A 109 10.47 7.48 13.36
N GLN A 110 9.81 7.10 14.45
CA GLN A 110 9.90 7.81 15.72
C GLN A 110 11.31 7.70 16.31
N ASP A 111 11.93 6.52 16.26
CA ASP A 111 13.31 6.34 16.70
C ASP A 111 14.28 7.22 15.89
N GLU A 112 14.06 7.35 14.58
CA GLU A 112 14.84 8.25 13.72
C GLU A 112 14.61 9.72 14.09
N GLN A 113 13.36 10.12 14.33
CA GLN A 113 13.02 11.47 14.78
C GLN A 113 13.71 11.80 16.12
N PHE A 114 13.69 10.90 17.10
CA PHE A 114 14.37 11.08 18.39
C PHE A 114 15.89 11.26 18.23
N ARG A 115 16.52 10.52 17.32
CA ARG A 115 17.95 10.69 17.00
C ARG A 115 18.26 12.06 16.39
N ILE A 116 17.33 12.67 15.64
CA ILE A 116 17.52 14.00 15.06
C ILE A 116 17.36 15.11 16.10
N TYR A 117 16.56 14.88 17.15
CA TYR A 117 16.38 15.81 18.27
C TYR A 117 17.59 15.89 19.23
N SER A 118 18.38 14.82 19.31
CA SER A 118 19.48 14.67 20.28
C SER A 118 20.81 15.15 19.69
#